data_AF-G7Y682-F1
#
_entry.id   AF-G7Y682-F1
#
_cell.length_a   1.000
_cell.length_b   1.000
_cell.length_c   1.000
_cell.angle_alpha   90.00
_cell.angle_beta   90.00
_cell.angle_gamma   90.00
#
_symmetry.space_group_name_H-M   'P 1'
#
loop_
_entity.id
_entity.type
_entity.pdbx_description
1 polymer ?
#
loop_
_entity_poly.entity_id
_entity_poly.type
_entity_poly.pdbx_seq_one_letter_code
_entity_poly.pdbx_strand_id
1 'polypeptide(L)'
;MAKAPILPKPGTSSRGVASISLEQPSTIALTETWLTPDVSDAEISIDGYSIFRADSKRERAGGVALYLHAALPIPIVLSDTTPALALWLQVPLRGSDSLLLGVVYRSPSSPPEDDHFLIRTLGQLSSSYHFTHLLLVGDFNAPKAPWTELQCVGSSGPFTAALTEVVQQSAWTQHVVAPTRYRAGQQPSLLDLVITNERHFVDQVTINAPLGHSDHCVLTFDFICYWARNPEPQTWIRNFCRADFSGMRIFLDQVKLGLASVEHLYKTSVQKVHEADAIPCLLFADDLKSWSSNASALQIDVDAAKQWSLDWHLPLNDEKCVHMSFGGDSANSFVMHGEKGPEDITRIDAKKDLGIWLSPNLSFSLHLEKLAQKAFAVLRMIRRTFSRITCTDFQILYGAYVRPLLEYANPVVYSGRTKDVILIGRVQRAAAKMVAGLKSMDYETRLVVLDLFPWSIVASEGT
;
A
#
# COMPACT_ATOMS: atom_id res chain seq x y z
N MET A 1 -13.82 8.46 22.82
CA MET A 1 -14.72 7.82 21.84
C MET A 1 -13.87 7.46 20.64
N ALA A 2 -13.56 6.17 20.47
CA ALA A 2 -12.86 5.69 19.30
C ALA A 2 -13.93 5.22 18.29
N LYS A 3 -14.11 5.96 17.19
CA LYS A 3 -14.99 5.54 16.10
C LYS A 3 -14.26 4.54 15.21
N ALA A 4 -14.86 3.37 14.99
CA ALA A 4 -14.32 2.34 14.12
C ALA A 4 -15.29 2.00 12.97
N PRO A 5 -15.23 2.71 11.82
CA PRO A 5 -15.86 2.26 10.59
C PRO A 5 -15.22 0.97 10.08
N ILE A 6 -16.05 -0.04 9.86
CA ILE A 6 -15.74 -1.18 8.98
C ILE A 6 -16.16 -0.77 7.58
N LEU A 7 -15.21 -0.41 6.72
CA LEU A 7 -15.48 -0.04 5.33
C LEU A 7 -15.17 -1.24 4.43
N PRO A 8 -16.10 -1.68 3.57
CA PRO A 8 -15.76 -2.65 2.55
C PRO A 8 -15.08 -1.97 1.34
N LYS A 9 -14.04 -2.63 0.81
CA LYS A 9 -13.29 -2.33 -0.43
C LYS A 9 -12.52 -0.98 -0.45
N PRO A 10 -11.17 -0.98 -0.56
CA PRO A 10 -10.43 0.22 -0.90
C PRO A 10 -10.59 0.52 -2.39
N GLY A 11 -11.31 1.60 -2.66
CA GLY A 11 -11.18 2.34 -3.89
C GLY A 11 -11.72 3.73 -3.67
N THR A 12 -10.86 4.73 -3.84
CA THR A 12 -11.07 6.15 -3.53
C THR A 12 -12.36 6.72 -4.13
N SER A 13 -13.49 6.67 -3.40
CA SER A 13 -14.68 7.47 -3.74
C SER A 13 -14.53 8.80 -3.05
N SER A 14 -14.88 9.87 -3.74
CA SER A 14 -15.07 11.19 -3.14
C SER A 14 -16.05 11.17 -1.96
N ARG A 15 -16.86 10.09 -1.79
CA ARG A 15 -17.72 9.87 -0.62
C ARG A 15 -17.01 9.21 0.57
N GLY A 16 -16.14 8.22 0.37
CA GLY A 16 -15.40 7.56 1.45
C GLY A 16 -14.33 8.46 2.07
N VAL A 17 -13.62 9.23 1.24
CA VAL A 17 -12.68 10.27 1.74
C VAL A 17 -13.46 11.39 2.41
N ALA A 18 -14.59 11.84 1.85
CA ALA A 18 -15.43 12.84 2.51
C ALA A 18 -15.97 12.36 3.87
N SER A 19 -16.42 11.11 4.01
CA SER A 19 -16.87 10.58 5.31
C SER A 19 -15.73 10.44 6.32
N ILE A 20 -14.54 10.01 5.89
CA ILE A 20 -13.36 9.93 6.76
C ILE A 20 -12.91 11.34 7.19
N SER A 21 -12.90 12.32 6.27
CA SER A 21 -12.55 13.70 6.58
C SER A 21 -13.60 14.41 7.44
N LEU A 22 -14.89 14.06 7.33
CA LEU A 22 -15.98 14.60 8.15
C LEU A 22 -16.06 13.95 9.54
N GLU A 23 -15.88 12.63 9.64
CA GLU A 23 -16.05 11.89 10.89
C GLU A 23 -14.76 11.65 11.68
N GLN A 24 -13.60 11.72 11.02
CA GLN A 24 -12.26 11.47 11.59
C GLN A 24 -12.22 10.25 12.54
N PRO A 25 -12.53 9.04 12.04
CA PRO A 25 -12.53 7.84 12.85
C PRO A 25 -11.16 7.55 13.46
N SER A 26 -11.10 6.98 14.67
CA SER A 26 -9.80 6.63 15.26
C SER A 26 -9.18 5.40 14.60
N THR A 27 -10.02 4.47 14.14
CA THR A 27 -9.61 3.21 13.51
C THR A 27 -10.47 2.98 12.29
N ILE A 28 -9.91 2.47 11.19
CA ILE A 28 -10.68 2.05 10.02
C ILE A 28 -10.27 0.62 9.69
N ALA A 29 -11.25 -0.29 9.65
CA ALA A 29 -11.01 -1.69 9.29
C ALA A 29 -11.56 -1.97 7.89
N LEU A 30 -10.72 -2.53 7.02
CA LEU A 30 -11.06 -2.92 5.67
C LEU A 30 -10.92 -4.43 5.50
N THR A 31 -11.92 -5.04 4.87
CA THR A 31 -11.89 -6.42 4.37
C THR A 31 -11.98 -6.43 2.86
N GLU A 32 -11.53 -7.53 2.24
CA GLU A 32 -11.44 -7.66 0.77
C GLU A 32 -10.64 -6.52 0.12
N THR A 33 -9.43 -6.25 0.63
CA THR A 33 -8.59 -5.17 0.09
C THR A 33 -8.14 -5.43 -1.34
N TRP A 34 -7.92 -6.71 -1.68
CA TRP A 34 -7.39 -7.18 -2.96
C TRP A 34 -6.07 -6.51 -3.33
N LEU A 35 -5.36 -6.01 -2.32
CA LEU A 35 -4.03 -5.45 -2.46
C LEU A 35 -3.02 -6.59 -2.64
N THR A 36 -1.97 -6.28 -3.39
CA THR A 36 -0.82 -7.15 -3.55
C THR A 36 0.41 -6.47 -2.97
N PRO A 37 1.46 -7.24 -2.65
CA PRO A 37 2.73 -6.68 -2.16
C PRO A 37 3.38 -5.68 -3.13
N ASP A 38 3.01 -5.68 -4.41
CA ASP A 38 3.50 -4.73 -5.42
C ASP A 38 2.96 -3.30 -5.25
N VAL A 39 1.84 -3.13 -4.54
CA VAL A 39 1.29 -1.80 -4.21
C VAL A 39 1.99 -1.29 -2.97
N SER A 40 2.66 -0.14 -3.04
CA SER A 40 3.31 0.47 -1.86
C SER A 40 2.29 1.09 -0.91
N ASP A 41 2.56 1.08 0.40
CA ASP A 41 1.74 1.74 1.42
C ASP A 41 1.56 3.25 1.12
N ALA A 42 2.55 3.90 0.51
CA ALA A 42 2.47 5.30 0.11
C ALA A 42 1.41 5.56 -0.97
N GLU A 43 1.03 4.55 -1.76
CA GLU A 43 0.00 4.69 -2.81
C GLU A 43 -1.42 4.67 -2.25
N ILE A 44 -1.58 4.16 -1.02
CA ILE A 44 -2.86 4.00 -0.34
C ILE A 44 -2.89 4.74 1.01
N SER A 45 -1.92 5.63 1.24
CA SER A 45 -1.84 6.41 2.47
C SER A 45 -3.05 7.32 2.61
N ILE A 46 -3.63 7.36 3.80
CA ILE A 46 -4.66 8.32 4.19
C ILE A 46 -4.00 9.32 5.14
N ASP A 47 -4.14 10.62 4.84
CA ASP A 47 -3.52 11.66 5.65
C ASP A 47 -3.98 11.60 7.11
N GLY A 48 -3.03 11.66 8.04
CA GLY A 48 -3.28 11.46 9.47
C GLY A 48 -3.44 10.01 9.94
N TYR A 49 -3.25 9.00 9.08
CA TYR A 49 -3.36 7.58 9.46
C TYR A 49 -2.13 6.75 9.09
N SER A 50 -1.80 5.80 9.96
CA SER A 50 -0.85 4.72 9.69
C SER A 50 -1.60 3.47 9.23
N ILE A 51 -1.12 2.83 8.16
CA ILE A 51 -1.71 1.61 7.61
C ILE A 51 -0.96 0.36 8.09
N PHE A 52 -1.72 -0.68 8.46
CA PHE A 52 -1.25 -2.04 8.72
C PHE A 52 -2.10 -2.99 7.89
N ARG A 53 -1.50 -3.92 7.14
CA ARG A 53 -2.26 -4.80 6.25
C ARG A 53 -1.69 -6.21 6.17
N ALA A 54 -2.57 -7.14 5.84
CA ALA A 54 -2.21 -8.49 5.44
C ALA A 54 -2.79 -8.74 4.04
N ASP A 55 -1.90 -8.85 3.06
CA ASP A 55 -2.27 -9.06 1.66
C ASP A 55 -2.48 -10.55 1.37
N SER A 56 -3.47 -10.85 0.53
CA SER A 56 -3.76 -12.23 0.16
C SER A 56 -2.70 -12.79 -0.80
N LYS A 57 -2.22 -14.01 -0.53
CA LYS A 57 -1.38 -14.77 -1.47
C LYS A 57 -2.13 -15.21 -2.73
N ARG A 58 -3.46 -15.15 -2.73
CA ARG A 58 -4.29 -15.43 -3.92
C ARG A 58 -4.41 -14.13 -4.69
N GLU A 59 -3.74 -14.04 -5.84
CA GLU A 59 -3.47 -12.82 -6.64
C GLU A 59 -4.63 -11.82 -6.84
N ARG A 60 -5.90 -12.19 -6.60
CA ARG A 60 -7.09 -11.35 -6.88
C ARG A 60 -8.27 -11.54 -5.92
N ALA A 61 -8.06 -12.00 -4.68
CA ALA A 61 -9.16 -12.13 -3.71
C ALA A 61 -8.69 -12.10 -2.26
N GLY A 62 -9.42 -11.40 -1.39
CA GLY A 62 -9.18 -11.33 0.06
C GLY A 62 -8.28 -10.17 0.48
N GLY A 63 -7.59 -10.34 1.61
CA GLY A 63 -6.75 -9.32 2.23
C GLY A 63 -7.52 -8.41 3.20
N VAL A 64 -6.82 -7.91 4.21
CA VAL A 64 -7.35 -7.03 5.25
C VAL A 64 -6.41 -5.85 5.49
N ALA A 65 -6.95 -4.70 5.90
CA ALA A 65 -6.17 -3.54 6.32
C ALA A 65 -6.80 -2.84 7.52
N LEU A 66 -5.96 -2.31 8.39
CA LEU A 66 -6.29 -1.41 9.49
C LEU A 66 -5.60 -0.08 9.26
N TYR A 67 -6.36 1.01 9.28
CA TYR A 67 -5.81 2.36 9.39
C TYR A 67 -6.02 2.85 10.82
N LEU A 68 -4.94 3.26 11.48
CA LEU A 68 -4.99 3.85 12.82
C LEU A 68 -4.64 5.33 12.73
N HIS A 69 -5.50 6.18 13.30
CA HIS A 69 -5.25 7.61 13.35
C HIS A 69 -3.97 7.91 14.15
N ALA A 70 -3.19 8.89 13.72
CA ALA A 70 -1.88 9.24 14.32
C ALA A 70 -1.96 9.63 15.82
N ALA A 71 -3.16 9.92 16.32
CA ALA A 71 -3.42 10.19 17.73
C ALA A 71 -3.44 8.91 18.61
N LEU A 72 -3.56 7.73 18.01
CA LEU A 72 -3.47 6.45 18.72
C LEU A 72 -2.01 6.09 19.00
N PRO A 73 -1.73 5.35 20.08
CA PRO A 73 -0.40 4.81 20.34
C PRO A 73 0.06 3.87 19.22
N ILE A 74 1.38 3.79 19.02
CA ILE A 74 1.96 2.91 18.01
C ILE A 74 1.66 1.46 18.40
N PRO A 75 0.98 0.67 17.53
CA PRO A 75 0.65 -0.71 17.83
C PRO A 75 1.88 -1.63 17.68
N ILE A 76 1.81 -2.77 18.34
CA ILE A 76 2.69 -3.93 18.12
C ILE A 76 1.94 -4.90 17.21
N VAL A 77 2.56 -5.30 16.09
CA VAL A 77 2.00 -6.30 15.17
C VAL A 77 2.29 -7.69 15.73
N LEU A 78 1.26 -8.52 15.90
CA LEU A 78 1.42 -9.90 16.37
C LEU A 78 1.67 -10.82 15.17
N SER A 79 2.94 -11.04 14.82
CA SER A 79 3.37 -11.80 13.63
C SER A 79 3.11 -13.31 13.71
N ASP A 80 3.07 -13.86 14.92
CA ASP A 80 3.08 -15.33 15.14
C ASP A 80 1.68 -15.96 15.02
N THR A 81 0.65 -15.14 14.77
CA THR A 81 -0.77 -15.53 14.84
C THR A 81 -1.54 -15.27 13.55
N THR A 82 -0.91 -14.76 12.49
CA THR A 82 -1.62 -14.31 11.29
C THR A 82 -1.67 -15.37 10.19
N PRO A 83 -2.86 -15.93 9.84
CA PRO A 83 -3.08 -16.45 8.50
C PRO A 83 -3.12 -15.28 7.50
N ALA A 84 -2.97 -15.54 6.20
CA ALA A 84 -2.90 -14.49 5.17
C ALA A 84 -4.15 -13.57 5.05
N LEU A 85 -5.20 -13.78 5.85
CA LEU A 85 -6.48 -13.09 5.77
C LEU A 85 -6.98 -12.51 7.12
N ALA A 86 -6.13 -12.49 8.15
CA ALA A 86 -6.43 -11.79 9.40
C ALA A 86 -5.20 -11.01 9.86
N LEU A 87 -5.42 -9.92 10.59
CA LEU A 87 -4.38 -9.05 11.14
C LEU A 87 -4.71 -8.74 12.59
N TRP A 88 -3.72 -8.90 13.46
CA TRP A 88 -3.84 -8.70 14.90
C TRP A 88 -2.81 -7.65 15.36
N LEU A 89 -3.30 -6.60 15.99
CA LEU A 89 -2.52 -5.51 16.54
C LEU A 89 -2.75 -5.42 18.05
N GLN A 90 -1.69 -5.25 18.83
CA GLN A 90 -1.79 -4.89 20.23
C GLN A 90 -1.47 -3.40 20.39
N VAL A 91 -2.47 -2.61 20.77
CA VAL A 91 -2.33 -1.17 21.01
C VAL A 91 -2.14 -0.94 22.51
N PRO A 92 -1.01 -0.34 22.95
CA PRO A 92 -0.83 0.05 24.34
C PRO A 92 -1.90 1.04 24.78
N LEU A 93 -2.51 0.83 25.94
CA LEU A 93 -3.43 1.78 26.57
C LEU A 93 -2.72 2.48 27.75
N ARG A 94 -3.46 3.07 28.67
CA ARG A 94 -2.87 3.74 29.84
C ARG A 94 -2.38 2.69 30.86
N GLY A 95 -1.17 2.86 31.38
CA GLY A 95 -0.62 1.98 32.41
C GLY A 95 -0.20 0.63 31.84
N SER A 96 -0.64 -0.46 32.46
CA SER A 96 -0.39 -1.84 31.99
C SER A 96 -1.45 -2.35 31.02
N ASP A 97 -2.49 -1.55 30.74
CA ASP A 97 -3.62 -1.96 29.93
C ASP A 97 -3.23 -2.01 28.45
N SER A 98 -3.86 -2.92 27.71
CA SER A 98 -3.71 -3.00 26.26
C SER A 98 -5.00 -3.42 25.58
N LEU A 99 -5.15 -2.95 24.34
CA LEU A 99 -6.22 -3.29 23.41
C LEU A 99 -5.69 -4.28 22.38
N LEU A 100 -6.29 -5.47 22.31
CA LEU A 100 -6.14 -6.36 21.19
C LEU A 100 -7.16 -5.99 20.09
N LEU A 101 -6.66 -5.48 18.98
CA LEU A 101 -7.44 -5.10 17.80
C LEU A 101 -7.21 -6.11 16.68
N GLY A 102 -8.26 -6.79 16.24
CA GLY A 102 -8.20 -7.75 15.15
C GLY A 102 -9.12 -7.39 14.00
N VAL A 103 -8.64 -7.47 12.77
CA VAL A 103 -9.47 -7.49 11.57
C VAL A 103 -9.39 -8.86 10.89
N VAL A 104 -10.55 -9.42 10.55
CA VAL A 104 -10.66 -10.76 9.97
C VAL A 104 -11.44 -10.70 8.67
N TYR A 105 -10.95 -11.41 7.66
CA TYR A 105 -11.73 -11.75 6.48
C TYR A 105 -11.67 -13.27 6.25
N ARG A 106 -12.84 -13.91 6.19
CA ARG A 106 -12.96 -15.32 5.81
C ARG A 106 -13.72 -15.45 4.50
N SER A 107 -13.10 -16.12 3.52
CA SER A 107 -13.78 -16.47 2.26
C SER A 107 -14.91 -17.47 2.52
N PRO A 108 -16.06 -17.40 1.81
CA PRO A 108 -17.10 -18.42 1.94
C PRO A 108 -16.62 -19.79 1.44
N SER A 109 -15.60 -19.80 0.59
CA SER A 109 -14.93 -20.99 0.05
C SER A 109 -13.55 -21.22 0.70
N SER A 110 -13.36 -20.79 1.95
CA SER A 110 -12.14 -21.10 2.71
C SER A 110 -12.00 -22.62 2.89
N PRO A 111 -10.79 -23.18 2.71
CA PRO A 111 -10.53 -24.58 2.97
C PRO A 111 -10.60 -24.85 4.50
N PRO A 112 -10.92 -26.08 4.93
CA PRO A 112 -11.08 -26.42 6.35
C PRO A 112 -9.83 -26.16 7.22
N GLU A 113 -8.64 -26.20 6.61
CA GLU A 113 -7.36 -25.88 7.25
C GLU A 113 -7.27 -24.40 7.67
N ASP A 114 -7.70 -23.48 6.81
CA ASP A 114 -7.73 -22.03 7.11
C ASP A 114 -8.76 -21.75 8.21
N ASP A 115 -9.91 -22.44 8.18
CA ASP A 115 -10.94 -22.36 9.21
C ASP A 115 -10.39 -22.85 10.57
N HIS A 116 -9.76 -24.02 10.60
CA HIS A 116 -9.18 -24.58 11.82
C HIS A 116 -8.06 -23.69 12.39
N PHE A 117 -7.22 -23.13 11.51
CA PHE A 117 -6.18 -22.20 11.91
C PHE A 117 -6.78 -20.95 12.56
N LEU A 118 -7.76 -20.31 11.92
CA LEU A 118 -8.41 -19.12 12.46
C LEU A 118 -9.07 -19.38 13.82
N ILE A 119 -9.80 -20.50 13.96
CA ILE A 119 -10.43 -20.89 15.24
C ILE A 119 -9.38 -21.14 16.33
N ARG A 120 -8.30 -21.87 16.00
CA ARG A 120 -7.20 -22.11 16.94
C ARG A 120 -6.54 -20.81 17.37
N THR A 121 -6.31 -19.88 16.45
CA THR A 121 -5.74 -18.56 16.75
C THR A 121 -6.64 -17.79 17.70
N LEU A 122 -7.97 -17.74 17.46
CA LEU A 122 -8.91 -17.07 18.35
C LEU A 122 -8.86 -17.66 19.77
N GLY A 123 -8.81 -18.99 19.89
CA GLY A 123 -8.64 -19.65 21.18
C GLY A 123 -7.31 -19.31 21.87
N GLN A 124 -6.21 -19.27 21.12
CA GLN A 124 -4.89 -18.85 21.64
C GLN A 124 -4.86 -17.39 22.07
N LEU A 125 -5.50 -16.48 21.33
CA LEU A 125 -5.63 -15.08 21.73
C LEU A 125 -6.33 -14.99 23.08
N SER A 126 -7.42 -15.74 23.26
CA SER A 126 -8.16 -15.77 24.53
C SER A 126 -7.36 -16.31 25.72
N SER A 127 -6.40 -17.23 25.52
CA SER A 127 -5.72 -17.93 26.63
C SER A 127 -4.26 -17.51 26.84
N SER A 128 -3.57 -17.02 25.81
CA SER A 128 -2.12 -16.82 25.82
C SER A 128 -1.69 -15.36 25.80
N TYR A 129 -2.57 -14.45 25.38
CA TYR A 129 -2.26 -13.02 25.30
C TYR A 129 -2.95 -12.27 26.43
N HIS A 130 -2.19 -11.42 27.12
CA HIS A 130 -2.72 -10.55 28.15
C HIS A 130 -3.19 -9.24 27.48
N PHE A 131 -4.50 -9.10 27.35
CA PHE A 131 -5.14 -7.84 26.97
C PHE A 131 -6.28 -7.54 27.94
N THR A 132 -6.55 -6.25 28.12
CA THR A 132 -7.65 -5.76 28.96
C THR A 132 -8.89 -5.44 28.14
N HIS A 133 -8.67 -5.06 26.89
CA HIS A 133 -9.70 -4.68 25.94
C HIS A 133 -9.54 -5.51 24.67
N LEU A 134 -10.65 -5.99 24.13
CA LEU A 134 -10.70 -6.73 22.86
C LEU A 134 -11.66 -6.03 21.91
N LEU A 135 -11.22 -5.86 20.67
CA LEU A 135 -12.06 -5.47 19.56
C LEU A 135 -11.71 -6.32 18.33
N LEU A 136 -12.59 -7.25 17.96
CA LEU A 136 -12.49 -8.01 16.73
C LEU A 136 -13.56 -7.56 15.75
N VAL A 137 -13.15 -7.31 14.52
CA VAL A 137 -14.04 -6.80 13.46
C VAL A 137 -13.79 -7.50 12.14
N GLY A 138 -14.78 -7.48 11.26
CA GLY A 138 -14.63 -7.85 9.85
C GLY A 138 -15.67 -8.86 9.38
N ASP A 139 -15.43 -9.42 8.19
CA ASP A 139 -16.33 -10.33 7.51
C ASP A 139 -15.92 -11.78 7.79
N PHE A 140 -16.64 -12.42 8.70
CA PHE A 140 -16.39 -13.81 9.09
C PHE A 140 -17.11 -14.80 8.19
N ASN A 141 -18.00 -14.31 7.31
CA ASN A 141 -18.79 -15.14 6.40
C ASN A 141 -19.39 -16.39 7.08
N ALA A 142 -19.93 -16.18 8.28
CA ALA A 142 -20.50 -17.20 9.15
C ALA A 142 -22.03 -17.00 9.25
N PRO A 143 -22.79 -17.28 8.17
CA PRO A 143 -24.22 -17.05 8.17
C PRO A 143 -24.93 -17.95 9.19
N LYS A 144 -26.08 -17.48 9.70
CA LYS A 144 -26.97 -18.23 10.61
C LYS A 144 -26.32 -18.63 11.95
N ALA A 145 -25.32 -17.87 12.40
CA ALA A 145 -24.79 -18.02 13.74
C ALA A 145 -25.86 -17.62 14.79
N PRO A 146 -26.13 -18.47 15.80
CA PRO A 146 -27.10 -18.16 16.85
C PRO A 146 -26.47 -17.25 17.90
N TRP A 147 -26.31 -15.95 17.59
CA TRP A 147 -25.72 -14.97 18.49
C TRP A 147 -26.64 -14.59 19.67
N THR A 148 -27.96 -14.70 19.48
CA THR A 148 -28.97 -14.44 20.51
C THR A 148 -29.51 -15.75 21.08
N GLU A 149 -29.62 -15.83 22.41
CA GLU A 149 -30.22 -16.95 23.13
C GLU A 149 -31.59 -17.35 22.51
N LEU A 150 -31.78 -18.66 22.31
CA LEU A 150 -33.03 -19.38 22.01
C LEU A 150 -33.55 -19.52 20.57
N GLN A 151 -32.83 -19.16 19.50
CA GLN A 151 -33.19 -19.62 18.14
C GLN A 151 -32.27 -20.71 17.61
N CYS A 152 -32.59 -21.95 17.99
CA CYS A 152 -32.05 -23.16 17.40
C CYS A 152 -32.85 -23.51 16.13
N VAL A 153 -32.63 -22.81 15.02
CA VAL A 153 -33.25 -23.19 13.73
C VAL A 153 -32.28 -22.99 12.57
N GLY A 154 -31.57 -24.06 12.25
CA GLY A 154 -30.79 -24.22 11.02
C GLY A 154 -29.43 -24.83 11.30
N SER A 155 -29.06 -25.88 10.56
CA SER A 155 -27.70 -26.43 10.57
C SER A 155 -26.70 -25.33 10.21
N SER A 156 -26.06 -24.73 11.22
CA SER A 156 -24.95 -23.81 11.03
C SER A 156 -23.76 -24.61 10.51
N GLY A 157 -23.01 -24.06 9.54
CA GLY A 157 -21.81 -24.74 9.04
C GLY A 157 -20.79 -25.02 10.16
N PRO A 158 -19.86 -25.97 9.96
CA PRO A 158 -18.88 -26.38 10.98
C PRO A 158 -18.04 -25.20 11.50
N PHE A 159 -17.66 -24.27 10.62
CA PHE A 159 -16.96 -23.04 11.03
C PHE A 159 -17.80 -22.16 11.95
N THR A 160 -19.08 -21.93 11.60
CA THR A 160 -19.99 -21.10 12.41
C THR A 160 -20.18 -21.67 13.81
N ALA A 161 -20.31 -23.01 13.92
CA ALA A 161 -20.43 -23.68 15.21
C ALA A 161 -19.16 -23.48 16.07
N ALA A 162 -17.98 -23.72 15.49
CA ALA A 162 -16.71 -23.55 16.18
C ALA A 162 -16.44 -22.08 16.58
N LEU A 163 -16.79 -21.12 15.72
CA LEU A 163 -16.67 -19.69 16.02
C LEU A 163 -17.58 -19.30 17.19
N THR A 164 -18.83 -19.77 17.18
CA THR A 164 -19.80 -19.50 18.24
C THR A 164 -19.32 -20.10 19.57
N GLU A 165 -18.77 -21.31 19.53
CA GLU A 165 -18.20 -21.99 20.69
C GLU A 165 -17.04 -21.19 21.31
N VAL A 166 -16.09 -20.71 20.49
CA VAL A 166 -14.97 -19.88 20.99
C VAL A 166 -15.49 -18.58 21.61
N VAL A 167 -16.39 -17.87 20.93
CA VAL A 167 -16.98 -16.63 21.45
C VAL A 167 -17.69 -16.86 22.80
N GLN A 168 -18.42 -17.97 22.92
CA GLN A 168 -19.12 -18.34 24.16
C GLN A 168 -18.14 -18.73 25.28
N GLN A 169 -17.15 -19.58 24.99
CA GLN A 169 -16.16 -20.03 25.98
C GLN A 169 -15.29 -18.89 26.50
N SER A 170 -14.99 -17.92 25.64
CA SER A 170 -14.23 -16.72 26.00
C SER A 170 -15.10 -15.62 26.63
N ALA A 171 -16.40 -15.85 26.81
CA ALA A 171 -17.38 -14.87 27.29
C ALA A 171 -17.39 -13.55 26.49
N TRP A 172 -17.07 -13.62 25.20
CA TRP A 172 -17.07 -12.46 24.32
C TRP A 172 -18.48 -12.13 23.84
N THR A 173 -18.71 -10.85 23.58
CA THR A 173 -20.00 -10.32 23.13
C THR A 173 -19.91 -9.91 21.67
N GLN A 174 -20.80 -10.45 20.84
CA GLN A 174 -21.04 -10.00 19.47
C GLN A 174 -22.15 -8.93 19.48
N HIS A 175 -21.96 -7.83 18.73
CA HIS A 175 -22.82 -6.64 18.79
C HIS A 175 -23.74 -6.40 17.59
N VAL A 176 -23.49 -7.06 16.46
CA VAL A 176 -24.26 -6.80 15.23
C VAL A 176 -25.52 -7.65 15.24
N VAL A 177 -26.70 -7.03 15.21
CA VAL A 177 -28.00 -7.75 15.36
C VAL A 177 -28.83 -7.79 14.08
N ALA A 178 -28.37 -7.16 13.00
CA ALA A 178 -29.11 -7.05 11.74
C ALA A 178 -28.23 -7.44 10.54
N PRO A 179 -28.84 -7.78 9.38
CA PRO A 179 -28.10 -8.16 8.19
C PRO A 179 -27.17 -7.05 7.72
N THR A 180 -25.94 -7.44 7.37
CA THR A 180 -24.87 -6.53 6.94
C THR A 180 -24.56 -6.66 5.46
N ARG A 181 -25.07 -7.70 4.79
CA ARG A 181 -24.90 -7.91 3.36
C ARG A 181 -26.25 -7.96 2.64
N TYR A 182 -26.36 -7.15 1.58
CA TYR A 182 -27.54 -7.06 0.73
C TYR A 182 -27.14 -7.24 -0.73
N ARG A 183 -27.60 -8.34 -1.34
CA ARG A 183 -27.35 -8.64 -2.76
C ARG A 183 -28.67 -8.97 -3.47
N ALA A 184 -28.85 -8.41 -4.66
CA ALA A 184 -30.03 -8.67 -5.49
C ALA A 184 -30.20 -10.18 -5.75
N GLY A 185 -31.39 -10.71 -5.46
CA GLY A 185 -31.71 -12.14 -5.62
C GLY A 185 -31.21 -13.06 -4.51
N GLN A 186 -30.64 -12.51 -3.43
CA GLN A 186 -30.24 -13.28 -2.24
C GLN A 186 -30.94 -12.75 -1.00
N GLN A 187 -31.18 -13.64 -0.02
CA GLN A 187 -31.65 -13.23 1.30
C GLN A 187 -30.57 -12.43 2.02
N PRO A 188 -30.90 -11.30 2.67
CA PRO A 188 -29.95 -10.55 3.48
C PRO A 188 -29.32 -11.43 4.56
N SER A 189 -28.02 -11.27 4.78
CA SER A 189 -27.27 -12.06 5.76
C SER A 189 -26.40 -11.18 6.65
N LEU A 190 -26.33 -11.54 7.94
CA LEU A 190 -25.37 -11.00 8.89
C LEU A 190 -24.07 -11.80 8.73
N LEU A 191 -23.03 -11.15 8.22
CA LEU A 191 -21.71 -11.76 7.99
C LEU A 191 -20.58 -10.98 8.66
N ASP A 192 -20.77 -9.66 8.78
CA ASP A 192 -19.82 -8.76 9.42
C ASP A 192 -20.07 -8.73 10.92
N LEU A 193 -19.03 -8.99 11.71
CA LEU A 193 -19.11 -9.08 13.16
C LEU A 193 -18.32 -7.94 13.81
N VAL A 194 -18.82 -7.51 14.97
CA VAL A 194 -18.13 -6.66 15.93
C VAL A 194 -18.16 -7.43 17.24
N ILE A 195 -17.01 -7.86 17.74
CA ILE A 195 -16.88 -8.70 18.94
C ILE A 195 -15.98 -7.99 19.94
N THR A 196 -16.42 -7.94 21.20
CA THR A 196 -15.63 -7.41 22.32
C THR A 196 -15.61 -8.38 23.48
N ASN A 197 -14.64 -8.26 24.38
CA ASN A 197 -14.60 -9.06 25.61
C ASN A 197 -15.63 -8.60 26.65
N GLU A 198 -16.04 -7.33 26.62
CA GLU A 198 -17.06 -6.78 27.51
C GLU A 198 -18.20 -6.15 26.72
N ARG A 199 -19.45 -6.46 27.08
CA ARG A 199 -20.65 -5.95 26.40
C ARG A 199 -20.72 -4.43 26.40
N HIS A 200 -20.27 -3.76 27.46
CA HIS A 200 -20.42 -2.32 27.61
C HIS A 200 -19.38 -1.51 26.80
N PHE A 201 -18.38 -2.15 26.16
CA PHE A 201 -17.40 -1.44 25.33
C PHE A 201 -17.97 -0.93 24.01
N VAL A 202 -19.09 -1.49 23.55
CA VAL A 202 -19.84 -1.01 22.39
C VAL A 202 -21.31 -1.00 22.78
N ASP A 203 -21.93 0.18 22.76
CA ASP A 203 -23.36 0.32 23.09
C ASP A 203 -24.23 -0.01 21.87
N GLN A 204 -23.94 0.63 20.73
CA GLN A 204 -24.71 0.45 19.50
C GLN A 204 -23.80 0.39 18.27
N VAL A 205 -24.09 -0.55 17.38
CA VAL A 205 -23.55 -0.59 16.02
C VAL A 205 -24.56 0.00 15.05
N THR A 206 -24.15 1.08 14.36
CA THR A 206 -24.92 1.69 13.29
C THR A 206 -24.56 1.03 11.96
N ILE A 207 -25.57 0.51 11.26
CA ILE A 207 -25.42 -0.10 9.94
C ILE A 207 -25.78 0.93 8.87
N ASN A 208 -24.76 1.42 8.16
CA ASN A 208 -24.90 2.40 7.11
C ASN A 208 -24.99 1.75 5.72
N ALA A 209 -25.40 2.53 4.73
CA ALA A 209 -25.44 2.09 3.35
C ALA A 209 -24.04 1.61 2.87
N PRO A 210 -23.99 0.60 1.98
CA PRO A 210 -22.75 0.15 1.36
C PRO A 210 -21.99 1.29 0.68
N LEU A 211 -20.66 1.25 0.76
CA LEU A 211 -19.81 2.17 0.00
C LEU A 211 -19.52 1.64 -1.40
N GLY A 212 -19.67 2.52 -2.40
CA GLY A 212 -19.39 2.21 -3.81
C GLY A 212 -20.22 1.03 -4.32
N HIS A 213 -19.54 0.02 -4.88
CA HIS A 213 -20.14 -1.24 -5.33
C HIS A 213 -19.95 -2.39 -4.32
N SER A 214 -19.82 -2.09 -3.03
CA SER A 214 -19.91 -3.12 -2.00
C SER A 214 -21.34 -3.67 -1.91
N ASP A 215 -21.49 -4.99 -1.74
CA ASP A 215 -22.72 -5.64 -1.29
C ASP A 215 -22.80 -5.72 0.24
N HIS A 216 -21.75 -5.31 0.96
CA HIS A 216 -21.68 -5.17 2.41
C HIS A 216 -21.92 -3.71 2.84
N CYS A 217 -22.68 -3.55 3.91
CA CYS A 217 -22.92 -2.30 4.63
C CYS A 217 -21.65 -1.82 5.34
N VAL A 218 -21.61 -0.53 5.66
CA VAL A 218 -20.57 0.03 6.53
C VAL A 218 -21.07 -0.02 7.97
N LEU A 219 -20.27 -0.58 8.87
CA LEU A 219 -20.59 -0.57 10.30
C LEU A 219 -19.83 0.55 10.98
N THR A 220 -20.52 1.43 11.71
CA THR A 220 -19.89 2.48 12.54
C THR A 220 -20.36 2.33 13.98
N PHE A 221 -19.43 2.42 14.92
CA PHE A 221 -19.71 2.33 16.34
C PHE A 221 -18.63 3.06 17.14
N ASP A 222 -18.98 3.45 18.35
CA ASP A 222 -18.04 3.96 19.33
C ASP A 222 -17.54 2.81 20.21
N PHE A 223 -16.23 2.62 20.22
CA PHE A 223 -15.55 1.71 21.14
C PHE A 223 -15.02 2.51 22.35
N ILE A 224 -15.35 2.03 23.54
CA ILE A 224 -14.89 2.63 24.80
C ILE A 224 -13.49 2.12 25.12
N CYS A 225 -12.50 3.00 24.99
CA CYS A 225 -11.15 2.76 25.47
C CYS A 225 -10.47 4.08 25.85
N TYR A 226 -9.30 3.98 26.47
CA TYR A 226 -8.51 5.10 26.94
C TYR A 226 -7.03 4.85 26.66
N TRP A 227 -6.32 5.88 26.20
CA TRP A 227 -4.89 5.79 25.98
C TRP A 227 -4.21 7.06 26.49
N ALA A 228 -2.93 6.95 26.82
CA ALA A 228 -2.11 8.14 26.97
C ALA A 228 -2.02 8.78 25.59
N ARG A 229 -2.51 10.02 25.43
CA ARG A 229 -2.18 10.79 24.23
C ARG A 229 -0.67 10.78 24.13
N ASN A 230 -0.13 10.30 23.00
CA ASN A 230 1.26 10.59 22.68
C ASN A 230 1.40 12.10 22.86
N PRO A 231 2.41 12.60 23.61
CA PRO A 231 2.72 14.02 23.53
C PRO A 231 2.79 14.31 22.04
N GLU A 232 2.02 15.28 21.55
CA GLU A 232 2.12 15.63 20.12
C GLU A 232 3.60 15.74 19.85
N PRO A 233 4.16 14.98 18.89
CA PRO A 233 5.54 15.18 18.54
C PRO A 233 5.61 16.67 18.25
N GLN A 234 6.34 17.41 19.08
CA GLN A 234 6.63 18.80 18.81
C GLN A 234 7.46 18.77 17.55
N THR A 235 6.77 18.73 16.42
CA THR A 235 7.33 19.02 15.12
C THR A 235 7.55 20.50 15.20
N TRP A 236 8.77 20.86 15.60
CA TRP A 236 9.28 22.20 15.48
C TRP A 236 9.35 22.52 14.00
N ILE A 237 8.22 22.93 13.42
CA ILE A 237 8.20 23.56 12.12
C ILE A 237 8.78 24.94 12.37
N ARG A 238 10.05 25.11 12.01
CA ARG A 238 10.72 26.40 12.13
C ARG A 238 9.89 27.42 11.37
N ASN A 239 9.37 28.42 12.07
CA ASN A 239 8.63 29.52 11.44
C ASN A 239 9.64 30.42 10.72
N PHE A 240 9.96 30.05 9.48
CA PHE A 240 10.93 30.77 8.66
C PHE A 240 10.54 32.23 8.46
N CYS A 241 9.26 32.60 8.53
CA CYS A 241 8.84 34.00 8.42
C CYS A 241 9.34 34.88 9.58
N ARG A 242 9.64 34.29 10.74
CA ARG A 242 10.18 34.99 11.93
C ARG A 242 11.66 34.70 12.18
N ALA A 243 12.34 34.01 11.25
CA ALA A 243 13.76 33.75 11.38
C ALA A 243 14.54 35.07 11.34
N ASP A 244 15.53 35.24 12.21
CA ASP A 244 16.48 36.33 12.12
C ASP A 244 17.44 36.05 10.97
N PHE A 245 16.97 36.33 9.75
CA PHE A 245 17.77 36.16 8.54
C PHE A 245 19.02 37.04 8.54
N SER A 246 18.99 38.16 9.27
CA SER A 246 20.13 39.07 9.40
C SER A 246 21.22 38.42 10.25
N GLY A 247 20.86 37.93 11.44
CA GLY A 247 21.75 37.18 12.32
C GLY A 247 22.21 35.86 11.71
N MET A 248 21.34 35.14 11.00
CA MET A 248 21.72 33.93 10.26
C MET A 248 22.67 34.24 9.11
N ARG A 249 22.49 35.36 8.40
CA ARG A 249 23.40 35.79 7.34
C ARG A 249 24.75 36.22 7.91
N ILE A 250 24.78 36.95 9.03
CA ILE A 250 26.02 37.29 9.75
C ILE A 250 26.73 36.02 10.25
N PHE A 251 25.97 35.08 10.82
CA PHE A 251 26.51 33.80 11.26
C PHE A 251 27.05 32.99 10.09
N LEU A 252 26.31 32.86 8.98
CA LEU A 252 26.77 32.17 7.77
C LEU A 252 27.96 32.88 7.08
N ASP A 253 28.10 34.19 7.23
CA ASP A 253 29.25 34.97 6.75
C ASP A 253 30.50 34.76 7.63
N GLN A 254 30.29 34.49 8.93
CA GLN A 254 31.33 34.12 9.89
C GLN A 254 31.68 32.63 9.86
N VAL A 255 30.71 31.77 9.52
CA VAL A 255 30.95 30.37 9.22
C VAL A 255 31.66 30.34 7.87
N LYS A 256 32.99 30.24 7.91
CA LYS A 256 33.74 29.76 6.76
C LYS A 256 33.37 28.30 6.53
N LEU A 257 32.25 28.07 5.85
CA LEU A 257 32.05 26.87 5.06
C LEU A 257 33.24 26.87 4.11
N GLY A 258 34.21 26.00 4.38
CA GLY A 258 35.33 25.79 3.45
C GLY A 258 34.71 25.63 2.07
N LEU A 259 35.30 26.27 1.05
CA LEU A 259 34.74 26.45 -0.29
C LEU A 259 34.25 25.18 -1.02
N ALA A 260 34.36 24.01 -0.41
CA ALA A 260 33.69 22.79 -0.79
C ALA A 260 32.24 22.78 -0.25
N SER A 261 31.28 23.23 -1.06
CA SER A 261 29.84 23.02 -0.81
C SER A 261 29.57 21.55 -0.47
N VAL A 262 28.49 21.21 0.25
CA VAL A 262 28.08 19.79 0.44
C VAL A 262 28.00 19.04 -0.90
N GLU A 263 27.66 19.76 -1.98
CA GLU A 263 27.72 19.26 -3.35
C GLU A 263 29.16 19.02 -3.85
N HIS A 264 30.13 19.87 -3.51
CA HIS A 264 31.55 19.65 -3.76
C HIS A 264 32.14 18.58 -2.82
N LEU A 265 31.70 18.43 -1.58
CA LEU A 265 32.09 17.33 -0.71
C LEU A 265 31.53 16.00 -1.24
N TYR A 266 30.27 15.97 -1.67
CA TYR A 266 29.68 14.82 -2.37
C TYR A 266 30.42 14.56 -3.69
N LYS A 267 30.62 15.57 -4.54
CA LYS A 267 31.37 15.45 -5.81
C LYS A 267 32.83 15.05 -5.60
N THR A 268 33.53 15.54 -4.58
CA THR A 268 34.94 15.22 -4.29
C THR A 268 35.07 13.86 -3.60
N SER A 269 34.11 13.49 -2.75
CA SER A 269 34.00 12.12 -2.23
C SER A 269 33.77 11.12 -3.35
N VAL A 270 32.95 11.47 -4.34
CA VAL A 270 32.70 10.72 -5.59
C VAL A 270 33.92 10.73 -6.52
N GLN A 271 34.61 11.85 -6.66
CA GLN A 271 35.81 11.99 -7.48
C GLN A 271 36.97 11.17 -6.92
N LYS A 272 37.03 11.00 -5.59
CA LYS A 272 37.98 10.11 -4.89
C LYS A 272 37.67 8.62 -5.04
N VAL A 273 36.43 8.22 -5.37
CA VAL A 273 36.12 6.85 -5.80
C VAL A 273 36.79 6.55 -7.16
N HIS A 274 37.19 7.58 -7.95
CA HIS A 274 37.51 7.44 -9.37
C HIS A 274 38.87 8.05 -9.79
N GLU A 275 39.92 7.95 -8.96
CA GLU A 275 41.28 8.31 -9.40
C GLU A 275 41.99 7.21 -10.24
N ALA A 276 41.36 6.05 -10.46
CA ALA A 276 41.89 4.98 -11.33
C ALA A 276 40.93 4.70 -12.50
N ASP A 277 41.32 5.09 -13.73
CA ASP A 277 40.68 4.75 -15.02
C ASP A 277 39.14 4.91 -15.09
N ALA A 278 38.70 6.17 -15.11
CA ALA A 278 37.30 6.61 -15.05
C ALA A 278 36.35 5.91 -16.06
N ILE A 279 35.66 4.87 -15.59
CA ILE A 279 34.47 4.37 -16.27
C ILE A 279 33.29 5.32 -16.00
N PRO A 280 32.38 5.52 -16.98
CA PRO A 280 31.22 6.36 -16.76
C PRO A 280 30.32 5.87 -15.62
N CYS A 281 29.83 6.79 -14.79
CA CYS A 281 28.91 6.51 -13.70
C CYS A 281 27.78 7.54 -13.55
N LEU A 282 26.68 7.12 -12.92
CA LEU A 282 25.53 7.94 -12.54
C LEU A 282 25.26 7.76 -11.06
N LEU A 283 24.91 8.86 -10.40
CA LEU A 283 24.64 8.91 -8.97
C LEU A 283 23.33 9.61 -8.70
N PHE A 284 22.51 9.02 -7.85
CA PHE A 284 21.32 9.65 -7.30
C PHE A 284 21.15 9.21 -5.84
N ALA A 285 21.35 10.14 -4.90
CA ALA A 285 21.39 9.82 -3.47
C ALA A 285 22.41 8.71 -3.15
N ASP A 286 21.96 7.56 -2.65
CA ASP A 286 22.76 6.37 -2.36
C ASP A 286 22.92 5.41 -3.56
N ASP A 287 22.15 5.60 -4.64
CA ASP A 287 22.25 4.76 -5.83
C ASP A 287 23.44 5.17 -6.72
N LEU A 288 24.47 4.33 -6.77
CA LEU A 288 25.60 4.39 -7.70
C LEU A 288 25.43 3.38 -8.83
N LYS A 289 25.64 3.81 -10.08
CA LYS A 289 25.61 2.96 -11.28
C LYS A 289 26.83 3.24 -12.12
N SER A 290 27.69 2.26 -12.34
CA SER A 290 28.80 2.35 -13.29
C SER A 290 28.59 1.41 -14.47
N TRP A 291 29.14 1.76 -15.64
CA TRP A 291 29.04 0.90 -16.82
C TRP A 291 30.30 0.94 -17.66
N SER A 292 30.64 -0.20 -18.26
CA SER A 292 31.78 -0.33 -19.16
C SER A 292 31.54 -1.48 -20.14
N SER A 293 32.10 -1.37 -21.34
CA SER A 293 32.21 -2.50 -22.27
C SER A 293 33.34 -3.47 -21.89
N ASN A 294 34.22 -3.08 -20.95
CA ASN A 294 35.31 -3.90 -20.44
C ASN A 294 34.96 -4.42 -19.03
N ALA A 295 34.71 -5.73 -18.94
CA ALA A 295 34.34 -6.39 -17.68
C ALA A 295 35.43 -6.25 -16.60
N SER A 296 36.71 -6.36 -16.97
CA SER A 296 37.81 -6.22 -16.00
C SER A 296 37.88 -4.80 -15.43
N ALA A 297 37.61 -3.78 -16.25
CA ALA A 297 37.54 -2.40 -15.77
C ALA A 297 36.36 -2.18 -14.81
N LEU A 298 35.21 -2.81 -15.09
CA LEU A 298 34.04 -2.72 -14.22
C LEU A 298 34.28 -3.44 -12.87
N GLN A 299 35.00 -4.57 -12.87
CA GLN A 299 35.39 -5.24 -11.62
C GLN A 299 36.34 -4.38 -10.77
N ILE A 300 37.31 -3.71 -11.39
CA ILE A 300 38.22 -2.78 -10.68
C ILE A 300 37.42 -1.66 -10.01
N ASP A 301 36.40 -1.12 -10.68
CA ASP A 301 35.54 -0.07 -10.13
C ASP A 301 34.68 -0.58 -8.97
N VAL A 302 34.14 -1.80 -9.09
CA VAL A 302 33.42 -2.48 -8.00
C VAL A 302 34.31 -2.61 -6.76
N ASP A 303 35.55 -3.05 -6.94
CA ASP A 303 36.51 -3.21 -5.85
C ASP A 303 36.87 -1.84 -5.21
N ALA A 304 37.06 -0.81 -6.04
CA ALA A 304 37.32 0.56 -5.59
C ALA A 304 36.14 1.14 -4.79
N ALA A 305 34.90 0.92 -5.26
CA ALA A 305 33.69 1.37 -4.57
C ALA A 305 33.52 0.66 -3.22
N LYS A 306 33.83 -0.64 -3.14
CA LYS A 306 33.81 -1.40 -1.88
C LYS A 306 34.88 -0.92 -0.91
N GLN A 307 36.11 -0.69 -1.38
CA GLN A 307 37.19 -0.15 -0.55
C GLN A 307 36.83 1.24 -0.01
N TRP A 308 36.29 2.11 -0.87
CA TRP A 308 35.82 3.43 -0.45
C TRP A 308 34.73 3.34 0.62
N SER A 309 33.77 2.42 0.45
CA SER A 309 32.71 2.17 1.44
C SER A 309 33.28 1.80 2.82
N LEU A 310 34.35 1.01 2.85
CA LEU A 310 35.07 0.65 4.08
C LEU A 310 35.79 1.86 4.69
N ASP A 311 36.55 2.60 3.88
CA ASP A 311 37.34 3.76 4.33
C ASP A 311 36.46 4.83 4.99
N TRP A 312 35.28 5.06 4.41
CA TRP A 312 34.32 6.06 4.87
C TRP A 312 33.31 5.55 5.89
N HIS A 313 33.39 4.26 6.27
CA HIS A 313 32.46 3.61 7.20
C HIS A 313 30.99 3.72 6.77
N LEU A 314 30.75 3.60 5.46
CA LEU A 314 29.43 3.66 4.82
C LEU A 314 29.17 2.33 4.11
N PRO A 315 28.75 1.26 4.82
CA PRO A 315 28.68 -0.08 4.25
C PRO A 315 27.70 -0.18 3.08
N LEU A 316 28.16 -0.75 1.96
CA LEU A 316 27.29 -1.10 0.84
C LEU A 316 26.28 -2.19 1.24
N ASN A 317 25.09 -2.13 0.65
CA ASN A 317 24.11 -3.20 0.75
C ASN A 317 24.38 -4.22 -0.37
N ASP A 318 25.14 -5.26 -0.03
CA ASP A 318 25.61 -6.26 -1.00
C ASP A 318 24.43 -6.99 -1.69
N GLU A 319 23.31 -7.23 -0.99
CA GLU A 319 22.09 -7.83 -1.58
C GLU A 319 21.41 -6.93 -2.62
N LYS A 320 21.56 -5.61 -2.51
CA LYS A 320 21.03 -4.64 -3.47
C LYS A 320 21.97 -4.41 -4.66
N CYS A 321 23.24 -4.78 -4.53
CA CYS A 321 24.23 -4.68 -5.59
C CYS A 321 23.99 -5.79 -6.62
N VAL A 322 23.71 -5.39 -7.85
CA VAL A 322 23.29 -6.27 -8.95
C VAL A 322 23.92 -5.80 -10.24
N HIS A 323 24.13 -6.70 -11.19
CA HIS A 323 24.65 -6.34 -12.51
C HIS A 323 23.70 -6.77 -13.63
N MET A 324 23.72 -6.01 -14.73
CA MET A 324 22.93 -6.26 -15.94
C MET A 324 23.81 -6.01 -17.16
N SER A 325 23.69 -6.87 -18.15
CA SER A 325 24.40 -6.72 -19.43
C SER A 325 23.43 -6.24 -20.51
N PHE A 326 23.87 -5.26 -21.31
CA PHE A 326 23.10 -4.77 -22.45
C PHE A 326 23.70 -5.28 -23.77
N GLY A 327 22.84 -5.73 -24.69
CA GLY A 327 23.27 -6.14 -26.04
C GLY A 327 23.64 -7.61 -26.24
N GLY A 328 23.34 -8.49 -25.27
CA GLY A 328 23.49 -9.95 -25.41
C GLY A 328 23.84 -10.65 -24.09
N ASP A 329 23.86 -11.98 -24.11
CA ASP A 329 24.33 -12.78 -22.99
C ASP A 329 25.86 -12.69 -22.89
N SER A 330 26.35 -11.91 -21.92
CA SER A 330 27.75 -12.01 -21.50
C SER A 330 27.86 -13.06 -20.39
N ALA A 331 28.82 -13.98 -20.51
CA ALA A 331 29.19 -14.90 -19.43
C ALA A 331 30.04 -14.22 -18.33
N ASN A 332 29.99 -12.89 -18.25
CA ASN A 332 30.73 -12.11 -17.26
C ASN A 332 30.11 -12.33 -15.87
N SER A 333 30.96 -12.57 -14.88
CA SER A 333 30.61 -12.61 -13.47
C SER A 333 31.40 -11.55 -12.74
N PHE A 334 30.78 -10.93 -11.75
CA PHE A 334 31.40 -9.91 -10.90
C PHE A 334 31.30 -10.33 -9.45
N VAL A 335 32.27 -9.93 -8.64
CA VAL A 335 32.40 -10.39 -7.25
C VAL A 335 32.53 -9.18 -6.33
N MET A 336 31.92 -9.24 -5.16
CA MET A 336 32.15 -8.32 -4.04
C MET A 336 33.10 -8.97 -3.05
N HIS A 337 34.22 -8.31 -2.75
CA HIS A 337 35.16 -8.76 -1.72
C HIS A 337 34.74 -8.19 -0.35
N GLY A 338 34.03 -9.00 0.44
CA GLY A 338 33.59 -8.65 1.81
C GLY A 338 34.43 -9.30 2.91
N GLU A 339 34.12 -9.00 4.18
CA GLU A 339 34.81 -9.60 5.35
C GLU A 339 34.67 -11.12 5.41
N LYS A 340 33.62 -11.68 4.81
CA LYS A 340 33.34 -13.12 4.75
C LYS A 340 33.95 -13.82 3.53
N GLY A 341 34.66 -13.08 2.68
CA GLY A 341 35.23 -13.56 1.42
C GLY A 341 34.52 -13.02 0.17
N PRO A 342 34.89 -13.53 -1.01
CA PRO A 342 34.26 -13.16 -2.28
C PRO A 342 32.82 -13.68 -2.38
N GLU A 343 31.87 -12.79 -2.67
CA GLU A 343 30.47 -13.11 -2.97
C GLU A 343 30.08 -12.65 -4.39
N ASP A 344 29.37 -13.49 -5.14
CA ASP A 344 28.97 -13.16 -6.52
C ASP A 344 27.88 -12.09 -6.56
N ILE A 345 28.07 -11.07 -7.40
CA ILE A 345 27.05 -10.06 -7.68
C ILE A 345 25.96 -10.69 -8.56
N THR A 346 24.72 -10.64 -8.08
CA THR A 346 23.59 -11.26 -8.78
C THR A 346 23.35 -10.62 -10.15
N ARG A 347 23.33 -11.46 -11.19
CA ARG A 347 22.91 -11.05 -12.54
C ARG A 347 21.39 -10.92 -12.59
N ILE A 348 20.90 -9.85 -13.21
CA ILE A 348 19.46 -9.62 -13.39
C ILE A 348 19.11 -9.25 -14.83
N ASP A 349 17.91 -9.66 -15.25
CA ASP A 349 17.35 -9.35 -16.57
C ASP A 349 16.23 -8.30 -16.52
N ALA A 350 15.98 -7.73 -15.34
CA ALA A 350 15.12 -6.57 -15.18
C ALA A 350 15.47 -5.81 -13.89
N LYS A 351 15.60 -4.48 -13.98
CA LYS A 351 15.82 -3.61 -12.81
C LYS A 351 14.90 -2.41 -12.89
N LYS A 352 14.26 -2.08 -11.77
CA LYS A 352 13.59 -0.80 -11.61
C LYS A 352 14.60 0.25 -11.15
N ASP A 353 14.74 1.31 -11.91
CA ASP A 353 15.62 2.43 -11.62
C ASP A 353 14.89 3.76 -11.77
N LEU A 354 14.87 4.58 -10.71
CA LEU A 354 14.14 5.86 -10.65
C LEU A 354 12.69 5.77 -11.17
N GLY A 355 12.02 4.65 -10.91
CA GLY A 355 10.64 4.39 -11.35
C GLY A 355 10.49 3.75 -12.74
N ILE A 356 11.57 3.61 -13.50
CA ILE A 356 11.59 3.05 -14.86
C ILE A 356 12.10 1.61 -14.83
N TRP A 357 11.46 0.70 -15.57
CA TRP A 357 11.97 -0.67 -15.70
C TRP A 357 12.91 -0.77 -16.89
N LEU A 358 14.14 -1.21 -16.62
CA LEU A 358 15.17 -1.47 -17.62
C LEU A 358 15.27 -2.98 -17.88
N SER A 359 15.53 -3.33 -19.13
CA SER A 359 15.75 -4.71 -19.58
C SER A 359 17.04 -4.79 -20.41
N PRO A 360 17.71 -5.96 -20.49
CA PRO A 360 18.96 -6.17 -21.23
C PRO A 360 18.95 -5.72 -22.70
N ASN A 361 17.79 -5.73 -23.34
CA ASN A 361 17.60 -5.30 -24.73
C ASN A 361 17.24 -3.81 -24.87
N LEU A 362 17.31 -3.04 -23.76
CA LEU A 362 16.90 -1.63 -23.67
C LEU A 362 15.47 -1.37 -24.16
N SER A 363 14.63 -2.40 -24.16
CA SER A 363 13.23 -2.30 -24.53
C SER A 363 12.42 -1.84 -23.34
N PHE A 364 11.71 -0.72 -23.48
CA PHE A 364 10.80 -0.22 -22.45
C PHE A 364 9.44 -0.92 -22.42
N SER A 365 9.26 -1.98 -23.21
CA SER A 365 8.00 -2.73 -23.23
C SER A 365 7.63 -3.29 -21.85
N LEU A 366 8.60 -3.80 -21.07
CA LEU A 366 8.34 -4.24 -19.69
C LEU A 366 7.85 -3.08 -18.80
N HIS A 367 8.48 -1.91 -18.92
CA HIS A 367 8.07 -0.70 -18.19
C HIS A 367 6.63 -0.31 -18.54
N LEU A 368 6.30 -0.27 -19.82
CA LEU A 368 4.98 0.11 -20.30
C LEU A 368 3.90 -0.92 -19.96
N GLU A 369 4.24 -2.21 -19.91
CA GLU A 369 3.35 -3.25 -19.40
C GLU A 369 3.05 -3.06 -17.92
N LYS A 370 4.07 -2.83 -17.08
CA LYS A 370 3.89 -2.58 -15.63
C LYS A 370 3.10 -1.30 -15.38
N LEU A 371 3.38 -0.25 -16.15
CA LEU A 371 2.68 1.03 -16.09
C LEU A 371 1.21 0.88 -16.51
N ALA A 372 0.93 0.20 -17.63
CA ALA A 372 -0.43 -0.06 -18.08
C ALA A 372 -1.21 -0.94 -17.07
N GLN A 373 -0.57 -1.97 -16.51
CA GLN A 373 -1.16 -2.80 -15.45
C GLN A 373 -1.56 -1.95 -14.24
N LYS A 374 -0.68 -1.06 -13.78
CA LYS A 374 -0.94 -0.13 -12.68
C LYS A 374 -2.09 0.82 -13.02
N ALA A 375 -2.08 1.42 -14.21
CA ALA A 375 -3.14 2.31 -14.65
C ALA A 375 -4.51 1.60 -14.79
N PHE A 376 -4.54 0.36 -15.28
CA PHE A 376 -5.76 -0.46 -15.30
C PHE A 376 -6.26 -0.82 -13.91
N ALA A 377 -5.37 -1.08 -12.95
CA ALA A 377 -5.74 -1.32 -11.56
C ALA A 377 -6.44 -0.08 -10.97
N VAL A 378 -5.87 1.10 -11.17
CA VAL A 378 -6.47 2.38 -10.76
C VAL A 378 -7.81 2.64 -11.46
N LEU A 379 -7.90 2.43 -12.78
CA LEU A 379 -9.18 2.56 -13.49
C LEU A 379 -10.24 1.59 -12.98
N ARG A 380 -9.86 0.36 -12.65
CA ARG A 380 -10.77 -0.63 -12.08
C ARG A 380 -11.22 -0.22 -10.69
N MET A 381 -10.34 0.35 -9.89
CA MET A 381 -10.65 0.94 -8.59
C MET A 381 -11.69 2.05 -8.78
N ILE A 382 -11.40 3.06 -9.61
CA ILE A 382 -12.33 4.17 -9.92
C ILE A 382 -13.69 3.63 -10.38
N ARG A 383 -13.72 2.68 -11.32
CA ARG A 383 -14.96 2.08 -11.81
C ARG A 383 -15.76 1.36 -10.73
N ARG A 384 -15.08 0.72 -9.77
CA ARG A 384 -15.73 -0.01 -8.66
C ARG A 384 -16.28 0.92 -7.58
N THR A 385 -15.85 2.16 -7.62
CA THR A 385 -16.08 3.12 -6.57
C THR A 385 -17.18 4.11 -6.96
N PHE A 386 -17.23 4.51 -8.23
CA PHE A 386 -18.20 5.45 -8.76
C PHE A 386 -19.19 4.73 -9.67
N SER A 387 -20.45 4.63 -9.23
CA SER A 387 -21.53 3.97 -9.98
C SER A 387 -21.92 4.71 -11.26
N ARG A 388 -21.72 6.03 -11.28
CA ARG A 388 -21.90 6.90 -12.43
C ARG A 388 -20.79 7.94 -12.42
N ILE A 389 -20.07 8.04 -13.53
CA ILE A 389 -18.98 9.01 -13.71
C ILE A 389 -19.45 10.05 -14.72
N THR A 390 -19.52 11.31 -14.31
CA THR A 390 -19.78 12.44 -15.23
C THR A 390 -18.49 12.85 -15.94
N CYS A 391 -18.58 13.71 -16.96
CA CYS A 391 -17.40 14.23 -17.64
C CYS A 391 -16.47 15.00 -16.68
N THR A 392 -17.03 15.77 -15.74
CA THR A 392 -16.26 16.51 -14.73
C THR A 392 -15.57 15.57 -13.74
N ASP A 393 -16.28 14.55 -13.24
CA ASP A 393 -15.67 13.54 -12.36
C ASP A 393 -14.52 12.84 -13.08
N PHE A 394 -14.71 12.52 -14.36
CA PHE A 394 -13.68 11.88 -15.17
C PHE A 394 -12.42 12.74 -15.26
N GLN A 395 -12.54 14.03 -15.56
CA GLN A 395 -11.39 14.92 -15.68
C GLN A 395 -10.58 14.97 -14.37
N ILE A 396 -11.26 15.05 -13.22
CA ILE A 396 -10.61 15.05 -11.90
C ILE A 396 -9.94 13.70 -11.63
N LEU A 397 -10.68 12.60 -11.77
CA LEU A 397 -10.21 11.26 -11.38
C LEU A 397 -9.13 10.72 -12.34
N TYR A 398 -9.34 10.87 -13.64
CA TYR A 398 -8.36 10.48 -14.64
C TYR A 398 -7.13 11.38 -14.56
N GLY A 399 -7.31 12.70 -14.42
CA GLY A 399 -6.23 13.67 -14.34
C GLY A 399 -5.36 13.53 -13.09
N ALA A 400 -5.94 13.20 -11.93
CA ALA A 400 -5.20 13.08 -10.68
C ALA A 400 -4.54 11.70 -10.48
N TYR A 401 -5.19 10.61 -10.90
CA TYR A 401 -4.76 9.26 -10.52
C TYR A 401 -4.21 8.41 -11.67
N VAL A 402 -4.67 8.63 -12.90
CA VAL A 402 -4.31 7.77 -14.04
C VAL A 402 -3.30 8.46 -14.95
N ARG A 403 -3.57 9.72 -15.31
CA ARG A 403 -2.73 10.51 -16.21
C ARG A 403 -1.28 10.66 -15.71
N PRO A 404 -1.00 10.95 -14.43
CA PRO A 404 0.38 11.09 -13.96
C PRO A 404 1.18 9.79 -14.08
N LEU A 405 0.51 8.63 -13.96
CA LEU A 405 1.15 7.33 -14.16
C LEU A 405 1.54 7.11 -15.62
N LEU A 406 0.73 7.61 -16.57
CA LEU A 406 0.97 7.47 -18.00
C LEU A 406 2.00 8.48 -18.54
N GLU A 407 2.12 9.65 -17.92
CA GLU A 407 3.02 10.73 -18.35
C GLU A 407 4.37 10.72 -17.62
N TYR A 408 4.51 9.94 -16.54
CA TYR A 408 5.79 9.78 -15.87
C TYR A 408 6.83 9.19 -16.82
N ALA A 409 8.03 9.77 -16.80
CA ALA A 409 9.12 9.43 -17.72
C ALA A 409 8.73 9.55 -19.21
N ASN A 410 8.08 10.66 -19.59
CA ASN A 410 7.64 10.99 -20.95
C ASN A 410 8.64 10.50 -22.05
N PRO A 411 9.96 10.79 -22.00
CA PRO A 411 10.91 10.36 -23.05
C PRO A 411 10.99 8.84 -23.26
N VAL A 412 10.72 8.05 -22.21
CA VAL A 412 10.71 6.58 -22.24
C VAL A 412 9.39 6.06 -22.82
N VAL A 413 8.30 6.75 -22.48
CA VAL A 413 6.93 6.38 -22.84
C VAL A 413 6.69 6.51 -24.35
N TYR A 414 7.29 7.50 -25.01
CA TYR A 414 7.19 7.69 -26.47
C TYR A 414 8.41 7.19 -27.23
N SER A 415 8.82 5.94 -26.97
CA SER A 415 9.86 5.26 -27.76
C SER A 415 9.50 5.05 -29.25
N GLY A 416 8.36 5.58 -29.73
CA GLY A 416 7.93 5.53 -31.13
C GLY A 416 7.37 4.18 -31.59
N ARG A 417 7.38 3.15 -30.73
CA ARG A 417 6.92 1.80 -31.10
C ARG A 417 5.39 1.72 -31.09
N THR A 418 4.80 1.35 -32.22
CA THR A 418 3.34 1.26 -32.40
C THR A 418 2.67 0.35 -31.38
N LYS A 419 3.28 -0.79 -31.03
CA LYS A 419 2.74 -1.74 -30.04
C LYS A 419 2.57 -1.11 -28.65
N ASP A 420 3.50 -0.24 -28.29
CA ASP A 420 3.63 0.38 -26.98
C ASP A 420 2.62 1.54 -26.85
N VAL A 421 2.49 2.36 -27.90
CA VAL A 421 1.43 3.38 -28.02
C VAL A 421 0.03 2.76 -27.99
N ILE A 422 -0.16 1.61 -28.65
CA ILE A 422 -1.44 0.88 -28.62
C ILE A 422 -1.78 0.45 -27.19
N LEU A 423 -0.81 -0.02 -26.42
CA LEU A 423 -1.02 -0.49 -25.04
C LEU A 423 -1.50 0.64 -24.14
N ILE A 424 -0.84 1.80 -24.16
CA ILE A 424 -1.25 2.98 -23.38
C ILE A 424 -2.60 3.51 -23.87
N GLY A 425 -2.80 3.55 -25.19
CA GLY A 425 -4.09 3.91 -25.79
C GLY A 425 -5.24 2.99 -25.36
N ARG A 426 -4.98 1.72 -25.01
CA ARG A 426 -6.02 0.83 -24.44
C ARG A 426 -6.47 1.30 -23.06
N VAL A 427 -5.57 1.84 -22.24
CA VAL A 427 -5.90 2.42 -20.92
C VAL A 427 -6.84 3.61 -21.10
N GLN A 428 -6.49 4.57 -21.96
CA GLN A 428 -7.34 5.75 -22.24
C GLN A 428 -8.70 5.36 -22.83
N ARG A 429 -8.72 4.43 -23.80
CA ARG A 429 -9.98 3.88 -24.35
C ARG A 429 -10.87 3.26 -23.28
N ALA A 430 -10.30 2.49 -22.37
CA ALA A 430 -11.03 1.87 -21.28
C ALA A 430 -11.58 2.92 -20.31
N ALA A 431 -10.76 3.92 -19.97
CA ALA A 431 -11.13 5.02 -19.09
C ALA A 431 -12.33 5.82 -19.66
N ALA A 432 -12.23 6.24 -20.93
CA ALA A 432 -13.27 7.06 -21.57
C ALA A 432 -14.63 6.34 -21.67
N LYS A 433 -14.64 5.01 -21.75
CA LYS A 433 -15.87 4.18 -21.75
C LYS A 433 -16.56 4.12 -20.38
N MET A 434 -15.90 4.55 -19.30
CA MET A 434 -16.49 4.55 -17.95
C MET A 434 -17.43 5.72 -17.73
N VAL A 435 -17.34 6.77 -18.54
CA VAL A 435 -18.18 7.96 -18.44
C VAL A 435 -19.60 7.66 -18.91
N ALA A 436 -20.58 8.07 -18.11
CA ALA A 436 -21.99 7.84 -18.38
C ALA A 436 -22.42 8.52 -19.69
N GLY A 437 -23.07 7.77 -20.58
CA GLY A 437 -23.51 8.26 -21.89
C GLY A 437 -22.48 8.15 -23.01
N LEU A 438 -21.20 7.92 -22.71
CA LEU A 438 -20.13 7.88 -23.71
C LEU A 438 -19.78 6.47 -24.24
N LYS A 439 -20.37 5.42 -23.64
CA LYS A 439 -20.03 4.02 -23.94
C LYS A 439 -20.28 3.62 -25.41
N SER A 440 -21.36 4.12 -26.01
CA SER A 440 -21.78 3.81 -27.39
C SER A 440 -21.10 4.69 -28.45
N MET A 441 -20.47 5.78 -28.05
CA MET A 441 -19.79 6.70 -28.96
C MET A 441 -18.49 6.07 -29.49
N ASP A 442 -18.03 6.50 -30.66
CA ASP A 442 -16.72 6.13 -31.17
C ASP A 442 -15.59 6.75 -30.31
N TYR A 443 -14.35 6.33 -30.55
CA TYR A 443 -13.23 6.75 -29.70
C TYR A 443 -12.89 8.24 -29.86
N GLU A 444 -12.87 8.75 -31.08
CA GLU A 444 -12.47 10.14 -31.36
C GLU A 444 -13.49 11.11 -30.76
N THR A 445 -14.78 10.83 -30.93
CA THR A 445 -15.83 11.68 -30.34
C THR A 445 -15.77 11.66 -28.80
N ARG A 446 -15.40 10.54 -28.17
CA ARG A 446 -15.18 10.50 -26.72
C ARG A 446 -14.02 11.39 -26.27
N LEU A 447 -12.93 11.44 -27.04
CA LEU A 447 -11.77 12.25 -26.71
C LEU A 447 -12.11 13.74 -26.75
N VAL A 448 -12.85 14.18 -27.77
CA VAL A 448 -13.34 15.57 -27.89
C VAL A 448 -14.23 15.95 -26.70
N VAL A 449 -15.19 15.09 -26.35
CA VAL A 449 -16.12 15.36 -25.23
C VAL A 449 -15.40 15.41 -23.87
N LEU A 450 -14.31 14.66 -23.72
CA LEU A 450 -13.55 14.58 -22.46
C LEU A 450 -12.35 15.54 -22.42
N ASP A 451 -12.14 16.33 -23.49
CA ASP A 451 -10.98 17.22 -23.66
C ASP A 451 -9.64 16.47 -23.48
N LEU A 452 -9.50 15.36 -24.19
CA LEU A 452 -8.33 14.48 -24.15
C LEU A 452 -7.62 14.43 -25.50
N PHE A 453 -6.30 14.48 -25.49
CA PHE A 453 -5.50 14.26 -26.70
C PHE A 453 -5.30 12.75 -26.98
N PRO A 454 -5.33 12.31 -28.25
CA PRO A 454 -4.93 10.95 -28.61
C PRO A 454 -3.44 10.74 -28.33
N TRP A 455 -3.08 9.62 -27.69
CA TRP A 455 -1.66 9.29 -27.45
C TRP A 455 -0.82 9.17 -28.72
N SER A 456 -1.44 8.94 -29.89
CA SER A 456 -0.74 8.97 -31.18
C SER A 456 -0.25 10.36 -31.59
N ILE A 457 -0.91 11.43 -31.12
CA ILE A 457 -0.54 12.83 -31.38
C ILE A 457 0.47 13.32 -30.34
N VAL A 458 0.28 12.94 -29.07
CA VAL A 458 1.24 13.25 -27.99
C VAL A 458 2.63 12.63 -28.26
N ALA A 459 2.66 11.47 -28.93
CA ALA A 459 3.90 10.83 -29.38
C ALA A 459 4.63 11.57 -30.51
N SER A 460 3.94 12.40 -31.29
CA SER A 460 4.53 13.16 -32.41
C SER A 460 4.98 14.57 -32.05
N GLU A 461 4.47 15.14 -30.94
CA GLU A 461 4.86 16.48 -30.47
C GLU A 461 5.97 16.46 -29.41
N GLY A 462 6.35 15.28 -28.92
CA GLY A 462 7.38 15.09 -27.87
C GLY A 462 8.81 14.83 -28.39
N THR A 463 9.09 15.08 -29.67
CA THR A 463 10.44 14.99 -30.28
C THR A 463 11.14 16.32 -30.37
#